data_AF-A0A2M9P2E2-F1
#
_entry.id   AF-A0A2M9P2E2-F1
#
_cell.length_a   1.000
_cell.length_b   1.000
_cell.length_c   1.000
_cell.angle_alpha   90.00
_cell.angle_beta   90.00
_cell.angle_gamma   90.00
#
_symmetry.space_group_name_H-M   'P 1'
#
loop_
_entity.id
_entity.type
_entity.pdbx_description
1 polymer ?
#
loop_
_entity_poly.entity_id
_entity_poly.type
_entity_poly.pdbx_seq_one_letter_code
_entity_poly.pdbx_strand_id
1 'polypeptide(L)'
;MVKLTPTMEKELQGFRVSVRGNEDSKTICNVEELISYAQARTGAETSKIAMSMWFRRYAFFVTAQLYMVSKHRLAWEGTLRDVGVLDDPEDEHWLPDFLLKKNRWGIVQEKESSVALQTILSRFGADAITPVIKTTKISKLVLWETIWSYTVWMYSELLKLSDIKARVEADINCLLEDEIWQNIERRSP
;
A
#
# COMPACT_ATOMS: atom_id res chain seq x y z
N MET A 1 10.52 18.47 -3.62
CA MET A 1 10.73 17.37 -2.67
C MET A 1 10.52 17.89 -1.26
N VAL A 2 9.65 17.24 -0.48
CA VAL A 2 9.27 17.66 0.87
C VAL A 2 9.82 16.67 1.89
N LYS A 3 10.35 17.17 3.01
CA LYS A 3 10.70 16.34 4.17
C LYS A 3 9.44 16.09 4.98
N LEU A 4 9.20 14.84 5.36
CA LEU A 4 8.09 14.53 6.25
C LEU A 4 8.28 15.19 7.62
N THR A 5 7.18 15.66 8.19
CA THR A 5 7.16 16.11 9.59
C THR A 5 7.16 14.91 10.53
N PRO A 6 7.59 15.04 11.80
CA PRO A 6 7.52 13.95 12.77
C PRO A 6 6.11 13.38 12.94
N THR A 7 5.07 14.21 12.82
CA THR A 7 3.67 13.79 12.86
C THR A 7 3.33 12.89 11.68
N MET A 8 3.73 13.27 10.45
CA MET A 8 3.50 12.45 9.25
C MET A 8 4.24 11.11 9.35
N GLU A 9 5.47 11.10 9.87
CA GLU A 9 6.22 9.85 10.09
C GLU A 9 5.51 8.93 11.10
N LYS A 10 4.99 9.49 12.20
CA LYS A 10 4.21 8.73 13.19
C LYS A 10 2.91 8.17 12.61
N GLU A 11 2.24 8.93 11.74
CA GLU A 11 1.04 8.47 11.05
C GLU A 11 1.33 7.31 10.08
N LEU A 12 2.43 7.40 9.32
CA LEU A 12 2.91 6.29 8.48
C LEU A 12 3.24 5.04 9.32
N GLN A 13 3.87 5.21 10.48
CA GLN A 13 4.12 4.10 11.40
C GLN A 13 2.83 3.42 11.89
N GLY A 14 1.72 4.18 12.00
CA GLY A 14 0.40 3.63 12.29
C GLY A 14 -0.10 2.64 11.21
N PHE A 15 0.40 2.77 9.98
CA PHE A 15 0.20 1.82 8.89
C PHE A 15 1.38 0.86 8.71
N ARG A 16 2.26 0.72 9.70
CA ARG A 16 3.46 -0.13 9.61
C ARG A 16 4.38 0.30 8.46
N VAL A 17 4.46 1.60 8.17
CA VAL A 17 5.36 2.16 7.17
C VAL A 17 6.40 3.05 7.84
N SER A 18 7.68 2.76 7.58
CA SER A 18 8.82 3.46 8.16
C SER A 18 9.65 4.14 7.06
N VAL A 19 10.22 5.31 7.35
CA VAL A 19 11.09 6.07 6.41
C VAL A 19 12.53 6.22 6.91
N ARG A 20 12.82 5.69 8.11
CA ARG A 20 14.12 5.72 8.77
C ARG A 20 14.58 4.29 8.98
N GLY A 21 15.87 4.02 8.70
CA GLY A 21 16.52 2.78 9.05
C GLY A 21 17.84 2.58 8.31
N ASN A 22 18.93 2.41 9.06
CA ASN A 22 20.11 1.64 8.63
C ASN A 22 19.88 0.14 8.97
N GLU A 23 18.62 -0.26 9.07
CA GLU A 23 18.20 -1.59 9.48
C GLU A 23 18.30 -2.53 8.27
N ASP A 24 18.68 -3.78 8.52
CA ASP A 24 18.78 -4.82 7.51
C ASP A 24 17.37 -5.21 7.02
N SER A 25 16.79 -4.38 6.15
CA SER A 25 15.51 -4.65 5.52
C SER A 25 15.67 -5.66 4.38
N LYS A 26 14.78 -6.65 4.33
CA LYS A 26 14.73 -7.60 3.22
C LYS A 26 14.11 -6.94 2.00
N THR A 27 14.84 -6.92 0.89
CA THR A 27 14.29 -6.53 -0.41
C THR A 27 13.82 -7.78 -1.12
N ILE A 28 12.53 -7.87 -1.39
CA ILE A 28 11.97 -9.00 -2.12
C ILE A 28 12.06 -8.69 -3.62
N CYS A 29 12.84 -9.46 -4.35
CA CYS A 29 13.21 -9.14 -5.73
C CYS A 29 12.26 -9.73 -6.78
N ASN A 30 11.58 -10.82 -6.44
CA ASN A 30 10.65 -11.52 -7.34
C ASN A 30 9.53 -12.24 -6.54
N VAL A 31 8.56 -12.79 -7.27
CA VAL A 31 7.35 -13.37 -6.68
C VAL A 31 7.62 -14.75 -6.05
N GLU A 32 8.57 -15.51 -6.57
CA GLU A 32 8.96 -16.81 -6.03
C GLU A 32 9.63 -16.64 -4.65
N GLU A 33 10.49 -15.64 -4.50
CA GLU A 33 11.09 -15.24 -3.24
C GLU A 33 10.00 -14.77 -2.27
N LEU A 34 9.06 -13.95 -2.74
CA LEU A 34 7.95 -13.46 -1.93
C LEU A 34 7.10 -14.62 -1.37
N ILE A 35 6.73 -15.56 -2.23
CA ILE A 35 5.93 -16.74 -1.86
C ILE A 35 6.70 -17.58 -0.83
N SER A 36 7.97 -17.88 -1.10
CA SER A 36 8.80 -18.70 -0.21
C SER A 36 8.95 -18.04 1.16
N TYR A 37 9.19 -16.73 1.17
CA TYR A 37 9.27 -15.93 2.39
C TYR A 37 7.95 -15.93 3.17
N ALA A 38 6.82 -15.69 2.50
CA ALA A 38 5.51 -15.69 3.14
C ALA A 38 5.15 -17.08 3.67
N GLN A 39 5.45 -18.16 2.95
CA GLN A 39 5.22 -19.53 3.41
C GLN A 39 6.07 -19.85 4.65
N ALA A 40 7.35 -19.49 4.64
CA ALA A 40 8.23 -19.70 5.78
C ALA A 40 7.75 -18.97 7.04
N ARG A 41 7.24 -17.73 6.90
CA ARG A 41 6.76 -16.95 8.05
C ARG A 41 5.36 -17.35 8.54
N THR A 42 4.51 -17.86 7.65
CA THR A 42 3.11 -18.19 8.00
C THR A 42 2.85 -19.66 8.27
N GLY A 43 3.75 -20.55 7.85
CA GLY A 43 3.48 -21.99 7.82
C GLY A 43 2.42 -22.40 6.80
N ALA A 44 2.06 -21.52 5.86
CA ALA A 44 0.99 -21.80 4.90
C ALA A 44 1.36 -22.94 3.93
N GLU A 45 0.49 -23.96 3.87
CA GLU A 45 0.66 -25.15 3.03
C GLU A 45 0.66 -24.84 1.52
N THR A 46 0.04 -23.74 1.11
CA THR A 46 -0.05 -23.36 -0.30
C THR A 46 0.35 -21.91 -0.54
N SER A 47 0.93 -21.65 -1.71
CA SER A 47 1.30 -20.30 -2.14
C SER A 47 0.09 -19.35 -2.18
N LYS A 48 -1.11 -19.86 -2.50
CA LYS A 48 -2.35 -19.08 -2.48
C LYS A 48 -2.67 -18.55 -1.07
N ILE A 49 -2.58 -19.41 -0.06
CA ILE A 49 -2.82 -19.03 1.35
C ILE A 49 -1.75 -18.05 1.81
N ALA A 50 -0.48 -18.34 1.54
CA ALA A 50 0.64 -17.47 1.90
C ALA A 50 0.49 -16.06 1.32
N MET A 51 0.11 -15.96 0.04
CA MET A 51 -0.07 -14.67 -0.61
C MET A 51 -1.31 -13.92 -0.11
N SER A 52 -2.40 -14.61 0.23
CA SER A 52 -3.53 -13.95 0.90
C SER A 52 -3.12 -13.37 2.26
N MET A 53 -2.29 -14.10 3.03
CA MET A 53 -1.75 -13.63 4.31
C MET A 53 -0.82 -12.43 4.12
N TRP A 54 0.10 -12.49 3.15
CA TRP A 54 0.97 -11.37 2.80
C TRP A 54 0.18 -10.12 2.43
N PHE A 55 -0.83 -10.24 1.56
CA PHE A 55 -1.61 -9.08 1.11
C PHE A 55 -2.41 -8.42 2.23
N ARG A 56 -2.76 -9.14 3.31
CA ARG A 56 -3.33 -8.51 4.51
C ARG A 56 -2.36 -7.56 5.20
N ARG A 57 -1.05 -7.79 5.11
CA ARG A 57 -0.01 -6.90 5.65
C ARG A 57 0.30 -5.80 4.64
N TYR A 58 0.51 -6.18 3.39
CA TYR A 58 0.82 -5.26 2.30
C TYR A 58 -0.28 -4.23 2.03
N ALA A 59 -1.55 -4.55 2.30
CA ALA A 59 -2.65 -3.62 2.20
C ALA A 59 -2.41 -2.33 2.98
N PHE A 60 -1.83 -2.41 4.19
CA PHE A 60 -1.51 -1.23 4.98
C PHE A 60 -0.53 -0.29 4.25
N PHE A 61 0.46 -0.84 3.55
CA PHE A 61 1.39 -0.02 2.76
C PHE A 61 0.68 0.75 1.65
N VAL A 62 -0.20 0.09 0.87
CA VAL A 62 -0.96 0.75 -0.20
C VAL A 62 -1.91 1.80 0.37
N THR A 63 -2.64 1.45 1.43
CA THR A 63 -3.54 2.36 2.14
C THR A 63 -2.79 3.57 2.70
N ALA A 64 -1.57 3.40 3.21
CA ALA A 64 -0.74 4.51 3.67
C ALA A 64 -0.40 5.50 2.54
N GLN A 65 -0.14 5.01 1.32
CA GLN A 65 0.14 5.90 0.19
C GLN A 65 -1.09 6.73 -0.17
N LEU A 66 -2.28 6.11 -0.21
CA LEU A 66 -3.54 6.82 -0.44
C LEU A 66 -3.82 7.83 0.68
N TYR A 67 -3.60 7.44 1.92
CA TYR A 67 -3.73 8.31 3.09
C TYR A 67 -2.85 9.56 2.98
N MET A 68 -1.58 9.42 2.56
CA MET A 68 -0.68 10.56 2.41
C MET A 68 -1.14 11.54 1.31
N VAL A 69 -1.71 11.04 0.22
CA VAL A 69 -2.29 11.91 -0.82
C VAL A 69 -3.55 12.61 -0.32
N SER A 70 -4.46 11.89 0.34
CA SER A 70 -5.75 12.45 0.77
C SER A 70 -5.67 13.34 2.01
N LYS A 71 -4.73 13.06 2.93
CA LYS A 71 -4.54 13.85 4.14
C LYS A 71 -3.44 14.92 4.01
N HIS A 72 -2.37 14.65 3.29
CA HIS A 72 -1.21 15.56 3.27
C HIS A 72 -0.92 16.13 1.90
N ARG A 73 -1.62 15.67 0.85
CA ARG A 73 -1.30 16.01 -0.54
C ARG A 73 0.17 15.73 -0.85
N LEU A 74 0.64 14.58 -0.37
CA LEU A 74 1.99 14.08 -0.61
C LEU A 74 1.95 12.71 -1.26
N ALA A 75 2.68 12.56 -2.36
CA ALA A 75 2.86 11.28 -3.04
C ALA A 75 4.31 10.81 -2.89
N TRP A 76 4.49 9.54 -2.54
CA TRP A 76 5.81 8.94 -2.47
C TRP A 76 6.36 8.68 -3.87
N GLU A 77 7.58 9.10 -4.13
CA GLU A 77 8.18 9.04 -5.48
C GLU A 77 8.87 7.68 -5.77
N GLY A 78 8.96 6.80 -4.78
CA GLY A 78 9.65 5.50 -4.86
C GLY A 78 8.90 4.41 -5.64
N THR A 79 9.58 3.29 -5.89
CA THR A 79 9.04 2.08 -6.54
C THR A 79 8.90 0.92 -5.54
N LEU A 80 8.28 -0.19 -5.95
CA LEU A 80 8.31 -1.44 -5.19
C LEU A 80 9.73 -1.91 -4.83
N ARG A 81 10.75 -1.61 -5.66
CA ARG A 81 12.16 -1.96 -5.37
C ARG A 81 12.76 -1.12 -4.22
N ASP A 82 12.17 0.06 -4.00
CA ASP A 82 12.54 0.97 -2.92
C ASP A 82 11.80 0.65 -1.61
N VAL A 83 10.96 -0.39 -1.60
CA VAL A 83 10.34 -0.94 -0.40
C VAL A 83 11.22 -2.06 0.16
N GLY A 84 11.51 -1.99 1.46
CA GLY A 84 12.10 -3.06 2.24
C GLY A 84 11.08 -3.62 3.23
N VAL A 85 11.30 -4.85 3.67
CA VAL A 85 10.49 -5.52 4.69
C VAL A 85 11.36 -5.65 5.93
N LEU A 86 10.93 -5.01 7.01
CA LEU A 86 11.49 -5.16 8.34
C LEU A 86 10.64 -6.20 9.06
N ASP A 87 11.25 -7.35 9.32
CA ASP A 87 10.57 -8.49 9.94
C ASP A 87 11.30 -8.87 11.23
N ASP A 88 10.52 -9.18 12.25
CA ASP A 88 11.00 -9.78 13.47
C ASP A 88 10.79 -11.30 13.36
N PRO A 89 11.85 -12.11 13.30
CA PRO A 89 11.73 -13.57 13.21
C PRO A 89 10.93 -14.18 14.38
N GLU A 90 10.94 -13.54 15.55
CA GLU A 90 10.27 -14.01 16.76
C GLU A 90 8.80 -13.54 16.85
N ASP A 91 8.33 -12.68 15.93
CA ASP A 91 6.93 -12.27 15.89
C ASP A 91 6.04 -13.40 15.36
N GLU A 92 5.35 -14.09 16.28
CA GLU A 92 4.39 -15.15 15.97
C GLU A 92 3.18 -14.66 15.16
N HIS A 93 2.81 -13.38 15.25
CA HIS A 93 1.67 -12.82 14.52
C HIS A 93 2.06 -12.36 13.10
N TRP A 94 3.36 -12.31 12.83
CA TRP A 94 3.97 -11.84 11.59
C TRP A 94 3.33 -10.56 11.05
N LEU A 95 3.74 -9.45 11.64
CA LEU A 95 3.30 -8.10 11.32
C LEU A 95 4.50 -7.22 10.94
N PRO A 96 5.17 -7.49 9.80
CA PRO A 96 6.33 -6.74 9.37
C PRO A 96 6.01 -5.26 9.09
N ASP A 97 7.03 -4.41 9.24
CA ASP A 97 6.99 -3.03 8.79
C ASP A 97 7.55 -2.91 7.37
N PHE A 98 7.02 -1.97 6.60
CA PHE A 98 7.47 -1.62 5.26
C PHE A 98 8.38 -0.39 5.32
N LEU A 99 9.67 -0.60 5.05
CA LEU A 99 10.67 0.47 5.01
C LEU A 99 10.70 1.13 3.63
N LEU A 100 10.48 2.44 3.56
CA LEU A 100 10.73 3.25 2.38
C LEU A 100 12.21 3.64 2.36
N LYS A 101 13.00 2.96 1.54
CA LYS A 101 14.45 3.23 1.41
C LYS A 101 14.76 4.63 0.87
N LYS A 102 13.78 5.25 0.23
CA LYS A 102 13.85 6.63 -0.28
C LYS A 102 12.82 7.47 0.46
N ASN A 103 13.26 8.37 1.32
CA ASN A 103 12.37 9.38 1.90
C ASN A 103 12.18 10.56 0.92
N ARG A 104 11.48 10.32 -0.20
CA ARG A 104 11.21 11.30 -1.26
C ARG A 104 9.72 11.44 -1.51
N TRP A 105 9.21 12.63 -1.23
CA TRP A 105 7.79 12.96 -1.35
C TRP A 105 7.60 14.21 -2.21
N GLY A 106 6.70 14.10 -3.17
CA GLY A 106 6.25 15.18 -4.04
C GLY A 106 4.96 15.80 -3.52
N ILE A 107 4.80 17.11 -3.72
CA ILE A 107 3.53 17.80 -3.44
C ILE A 107 2.57 17.47 -4.56
N VAL A 108 1.35 17.07 -4.20
CA VAL A 108 0.26 16.82 -5.12
C VAL A 108 -0.63 18.06 -5.16
N GLN A 109 -0.72 18.71 -6.31
CA GLN A 109 -1.69 19.80 -6.48
C GLN A 109 -3.11 19.24 -6.46
N GLU A 110 -4.08 20.02 -6.03
CA GLU A 110 -5.48 19.56 -5.91
C GLU A 110 -6.01 19.00 -7.24
N LYS A 111 -5.69 19.65 -8.35
CA LYS A 111 -6.06 19.22 -9.72
C LYS A 111 -5.35 17.94 -10.20
N GLU A 112 -4.30 17.51 -9.51
CA GLU A 112 -3.46 16.35 -9.83
C GLU A 112 -3.73 15.17 -8.88
N SER A 113 -4.66 15.32 -7.92
CA SER A 113 -4.96 14.27 -6.93
C SER A 113 -5.41 12.96 -7.59
N SER A 114 -6.28 13.03 -8.60
CA SER A 114 -6.75 11.85 -9.36
C SER A 114 -5.59 11.09 -10.01
N VAL A 115 -4.64 11.81 -10.62
CA VAL A 115 -3.44 11.22 -11.23
C VAL A 115 -2.56 10.57 -10.17
N ALA A 116 -2.38 11.20 -9.02
CA ALA A 116 -1.60 10.65 -7.92
C ALA A 116 -2.25 9.36 -7.36
N LEU A 117 -3.56 9.36 -7.17
CA LEU A 117 -4.34 8.21 -6.72
C LEU A 117 -4.24 7.05 -7.72
N GLN A 118 -4.46 7.30 -9.02
CA GLN A 118 -4.28 6.28 -10.07
C GLN A 118 -2.87 5.72 -10.09
N THR A 119 -1.86 6.58 -9.92
CA THR A 119 -0.45 6.16 -9.88
C THR A 119 -0.20 5.21 -8.71
N ILE A 120 -0.80 5.44 -7.55
CA ILE A 120 -0.71 4.54 -6.39
C ILE A 120 -1.38 3.19 -6.71
N LEU A 121 -2.59 3.20 -7.26
CA LEU A 121 -3.31 1.98 -7.63
C LEU A 121 -2.53 1.15 -8.65
N SER A 122 -1.92 1.80 -9.65
CA SER A 122 -1.09 1.13 -10.65
C SER A 122 0.22 0.61 -10.05
N ARG A 123 1.05 1.50 -9.50
CA ARG A 123 2.44 1.23 -9.11
C ARG A 123 2.56 0.37 -7.85
N PHE A 124 1.63 0.52 -6.92
CA PHE A 124 1.68 -0.17 -5.63
C PHE A 124 0.57 -1.22 -5.49
N GLY A 125 -0.53 -1.11 -6.23
CA GLY A 125 -1.54 -2.17 -6.29
C GLY A 125 -1.27 -3.16 -7.44
N ALA A 126 -1.52 -2.72 -8.67
CA ALA A 126 -1.51 -3.57 -9.86
C ALA A 126 -0.16 -4.25 -10.11
N ASP A 127 0.94 -3.51 -9.99
CA ASP A 127 2.30 -4.02 -10.18
C ASP A 127 2.67 -5.09 -9.14
N ALA A 128 2.14 -5.00 -7.91
CA ALA A 128 2.34 -6.00 -6.86
C ALA A 128 1.45 -7.23 -7.06
N ILE A 129 0.20 -7.03 -7.51
CA ILE A 129 -0.79 -8.09 -7.70
C ILE A 129 -0.51 -8.95 -8.94
N THR A 130 -0.11 -8.32 -10.04
CA THR A 130 0.04 -8.98 -11.35
C THR A 130 0.97 -10.21 -11.34
N PRO A 131 2.19 -10.17 -10.77
CA PRO A 131 3.02 -11.36 -10.74
C PRO A 131 2.43 -12.46 -9.83
N VAL A 132 1.72 -12.07 -8.76
CA VAL A 132 1.16 -13.00 -7.78
C VAL A 132 0.02 -13.84 -8.35
N ILE A 133 -0.89 -13.22 -9.11
CA ILE A 133 -2.00 -13.94 -9.72
C ILE A 133 -1.52 -14.91 -10.82
N LYS A 134 -0.42 -14.58 -11.51
CA LYS A 134 0.21 -15.45 -12.52
C LYS A 134 0.81 -16.71 -11.90
N THR A 135 1.35 -16.61 -10.68
CA THR A 135 2.05 -17.73 -10.02
C THR A 135 1.15 -18.56 -9.10
N THR A 136 0.20 -17.94 -8.39
CA THR A 136 -0.54 -18.62 -7.30
C THR A 136 -1.99 -19.00 -7.60
N LYS A 137 -2.51 -18.62 -8.78
CA LYS A 137 -3.93 -18.77 -9.16
C LYS A 137 -4.93 -18.12 -8.18
N ILE A 138 -4.47 -17.24 -7.28
CA ILE A 138 -5.38 -16.42 -6.47
C ILE A 138 -6.11 -15.44 -7.39
N SER A 139 -7.39 -15.18 -7.09
CA SER A 139 -8.17 -14.20 -7.84
C SER A 139 -7.57 -12.80 -7.62
N LYS A 140 -7.43 -12.05 -8.71
CA LYS A 140 -7.05 -10.64 -8.69
C LYS A 140 -8.01 -9.81 -7.83
N LEU A 141 -9.32 -10.06 -7.97
CA LEU A 141 -10.36 -9.39 -7.20
C LEU A 141 -10.18 -9.61 -5.68
N VAL A 142 -9.86 -10.84 -5.25
CA VAL A 142 -9.67 -11.16 -3.82
C VAL A 142 -8.50 -10.37 -3.20
N LEU A 143 -7.42 -10.16 -3.97
CA LEU A 143 -6.30 -9.34 -3.51
C LEU A 143 -6.68 -7.87 -3.43
N TRP A 144 -7.44 -7.38 -4.40
CA TRP A 144 -7.98 -6.02 -4.39
C TRP A 144 -8.96 -5.78 -3.25
N GLU A 145 -9.92 -6.68 -3.01
CA GLU A 145 -10.87 -6.62 -1.88
C GLU A 145 -10.13 -6.54 -0.53
N THR A 146 -9.00 -7.26 -0.42
CA THR A 146 -8.15 -7.18 0.77
C THR A 146 -7.58 -5.78 0.95
N ILE A 147 -7.03 -5.16 -0.10
CA ILE A 147 -6.53 -3.77 -0.04
C ILE A 147 -7.69 -2.81 0.25
N TRP A 148 -8.81 -2.96 -0.44
CA TRP A 148 -9.95 -2.06 -0.39
C TRP A 148 -10.61 -2.04 0.98
N SER A 149 -10.64 -3.17 1.68
CA SER A 149 -11.16 -3.24 3.05
C SER A 149 -10.45 -2.27 4.00
N TYR A 150 -9.11 -2.20 3.94
CA TYR A 150 -8.33 -1.25 4.74
C TYR A 150 -8.44 0.17 4.23
N THR A 151 -8.52 0.36 2.90
CA THR A 151 -8.72 1.67 2.29
C THR A 151 -10.06 2.30 2.71
N VAL A 152 -11.15 1.53 2.70
CA VAL A 152 -12.48 1.98 3.15
C VAL A 152 -12.45 2.34 4.64
N TRP A 153 -11.84 1.51 5.47
CA TRP A 153 -11.65 1.83 6.89
C TRP A 153 -10.89 3.16 7.06
N MET A 154 -9.74 3.31 6.40
CA MET A 154 -8.93 4.52 6.47
C MET A 154 -9.71 5.78 6.04
N TYR A 155 -10.44 5.70 4.93
CA TYR A 155 -11.26 6.81 4.45
C TYR A 155 -12.41 7.14 5.43
N SER A 156 -13.00 6.13 6.07
CA SER A 156 -14.00 6.35 7.11
C SER A 156 -13.45 7.14 8.32
N GLU A 157 -12.17 6.96 8.65
CA GLU A 157 -11.48 7.77 9.68
C GLU A 157 -11.18 9.19 9.18
N LEU A 158 -10.72 9.36 7.94
CA LEU A 158 -10.45 10.68 7.36
C LEU A 158 -11.71 11.54 7.23
N LEU A 159 -12.87 10.94 6.94
CA LEU A 159 -14.14 11.65 6.84
C LEU A 159 -14.61 12.28 8.18
N LYS A 160 -14.04 11.84 9.31
CA LYS A 160 -14.31 12.44 10.63
C LYS A 160 -13.57 13.77 10.83
N LEU A 161 -12.58 14.07 10.00
CA LEU A 161 -11.76 15.28 10.07
C LEU A 161 -12.41 16.41 9.25
N SER A 162 -13.08 17.34 9.94
CA SER A 162 -13.92 18.36 9.30
C SER A 162 -13.16 19.32 8.38
N ASP A 163 -11.90 19.58 8.67
CA ASP A 163 -11.03 20.50 7.92
C ASP A 163 -10.64 19.97 6.54
N ILE A 164 -10.70 18.65 6.34
CA ILE A 164 -10.28 17.99 5.09
C ILE A 164 -11.39 17.18 4.45
N LYS A 165 -12.57 17.10 5.07
CA LYS A 165 -13.68 16.23 4.65
C LYS A 165 -14.04 16.41 3.17
N ALA A 166 -14.23 17.64 2.70
CA ALA A 166 -14.65 17.90 1.31
C ALA A 166 -13.67 17.35 0.28
N ARG A 167 -12.36 17.50 0.51
CA ARG A 167 -11.36 16.94 -0.42
C ARG A 167 -11.23 15.42 -0.30
N VAL A 168 -11.47 14.86 0.90
CA VAL A 168 -11.51 13.41 1.11
C VAL A 168 -12.70 12.80 0.36
N GLU A 169 -13.86 13.44 0.41
CA GLU A 169 -15.05 13.04 -0.37
C GLU A 169 -14.76 13.10 -1.88
N ALA A 170 -14.05 14.13 -2.35
CA ALA A 170 -13.63 14.22 -3.75
C ALA A 170 -12.69 13.08 -4.16
N ASP A 171 -11.69 12.76 -3.33
CA ASP A 171 -10.77 11.64 -3.57
C ASP A 171 -11.51 10.29 -3.58
N ILE A 172 -12.47 10.08 -2.67
CA ILE A 172 -13.32 8.87 -2.65
C ILE A 172 -14.13 8.76 -3.93
N ASN A 173 -14.81 9.83 -4.35
CA ASN A 173 -15.59 9.83 -5.58
C ASN A 173 -14.71 9.48 -6.79
N CYS A 174 -13.50 10.04 -6.87
CA CYS A 174 -12.54 9.70 -7.91
C CYS A 174 -12.15 8.21 -7.88
N LEU A 175 -11.94 7.63 -6.69
CA LEU A 175 -11.62 6.20 -6.53
C LEU A 175 -12.77 5.25 -6.89
N LEU A 176 -14.00 5.77 -7.02
CA LEU A 176 -15.17 5.01 -7.44
C LEU A 176 -15.45 5.11 -8.96
N GLU A 177 -14.82 6.05 -9.66
CA GLU A 177 -14.93 6.23 -11.11
C GLU A 177 -14.17 5.13 -11.87
N ASP A 178 -14.74 4.60 -12.96
CA ASP A 178 -14.10 3.52 -13.74
C ASP A 178 -12.80 4.00 -14.41
N GLU A 179 -12.71 5.29 -14.74
CA GLU A 179 -11.58 5.92 -15.41
C GLU A 179 -10.28 5.80 -14.60
N ILE A 180 -10.35 5.92 -13.27
CA ILE A 180 -9.16 5.80 -12.42
C ILE A 180 -8.60 4.38 -12.44
N TRP A 181 -9.46 3.38 -12.70
CA TRP A 181 -9.11 1.96 -12.75
C TRP A 181 -8.69 1.50 -14.14
N GLN A 182 -8.67 2.38 -15.15
CA GLN A 182 -8.27 2.03 -16.50
C GLN A 182 -6.89 1.34 -16.51
N ASN A 183 -6.80 0.19 -17.21
CA ASN A 183 -5.62 -0.69 -17.26
C ASN A 183 -5.24 -1.36 -15.90
N ILE A 184 -6.02 -1.16 -14.84
CA ILE A 184 -5.83 -1.74 -13.51
C ILE A 184 -6.92 -2.75 -13.21
N GLU A 185 -8.19 -2.36 -13.28
CA GLU A 185 -9.36 -3.24 -13.16
C GLU A 185 -10.52 -2.73 -14.00
N ARG A 186 -11.58 -3.51 -14.15
CA ARG A 186 -12.77 -3.06 -14.87
C ARG A 186 -13.48 -1.89 -14.17
N ARG A 187 -13.49 -1.90 -12.83
CA ARG A 187 -14.15 -0.92 -11.96
C ARG A 187 -13.56 -1.00 -10.54
N SER A 188 -13.96 -0.08 -9.69
CA SER A 188 -13.64 -0.11 -8.25
C SER A 188 -14.07 -1.46 -7.63
N PRO A 189 -13.19 -2.14 -6.85
CA PRO A 189 -13.47 -3.42 -6.20
C PRO A 189 -14.67 -3.41 -5.25
#